data_AF-A0A7T0C1K6-F1
#
_entry.id   AF-A0A7T0C1K6-F1
#
_cell.length_a   1.000
_cell.length_b   1.000
_cell.length_c   1.000
_cell.angle_alpha   90.00
_cell.angle_beta   90.00
_cell.angle_gamma   90.00
#
_symmetry.space_group_name_H-M   'P 1'
#
loop_
_entity.id
_entity.type
_entity.pdbx_description
1 polymer ?
#
loop_
_entity_poly.entity_id
_entity_poly.type
_entity_poly.pdbx_seq_one_letter_code
_entity_poly.pdbx_strand_id
1 'polypeptide(L)'
;MPGIQKLITNHLDIWTASIEKKSSAGRGSSKKINLYGIKKLRELILELAVRGKLVPQDPKDEPASVLLKKIAAEKARLIKEGKIKKQKQLPPISDKEKPFELPKGWEWVRFNDLFNSIFSGGTPSKSNTTYWDGNISWASVKDLGKERYISSTQDKITETGLKNGSRLADKDDLLICTRMGLGKIAIAATPIAYNQDLKAVKLTSCINIDFFLNTYSTLKIKGTGTTVAGIKQEQLLGYVIGLPPFAEQHRIVAKVEELMALCDQLEEETENNITAHQTLVNTLLATLTDSQNAEDFARNWARIAEHFDTLFTTEDSIIIFRKIILELAASGKLVNFDVSAKKELVLNLISFGPRNGMSPKVVNYKTNMKVLKLGATSKGYLDLTESKYIDKEIAPESHLRLREWDILIQRGNSSDYVGCNLLIKDNFVSFIYPDLMMKIRAKEYVMPEYLSLVLASPSSREKMWQQMTGTSESMPKITKKVVENIEVWLPNYDTQRTIVAKVDELMALCEQLKSRLSEAQTIQSQLADALVEQAVA
;
A
#
# COMPACT_ATOMS: atom_id res chain seq x y z
N MET A 1 31.44 11.96 -13.22
CA MET A 1 30.34 11.03 -13.57
C MET A 1 30.37 9.61 -12.99
N PRO A 2 31.32 9.20 -12.12
CA PRO A 2 31.13 8.03 -11.26
C PRO A 2 30.03 8.19 -10.19
N GLY A 3 29.44 9.38 -10.03
CA GLY A 3 28.61 9.74 -8.88
C GLY A 3 27.28 8.99 -8.79
N ILE A 4 26.50 8.92 -9.88
CA ILE A 4 25.17 8.29 -9.84
C ILE A 4 25.26 6.77 -9.73
N GLN A 5 26.11 6.14 -10.54
CA GLN A 5 26.28 4.70 -10.43
C GLN A 5 26.79 4.31 -9.03
N LYS A 6 27.73 5.09 -8.46
CA LYS A 6 28.14 4.92 -7.06
C LYS A 6 27.02 5.20 -6.07
N LEU A 7 26.17 6.20 -6.29
CA LEU A 7 25.02 6.48 -5.41
C LEU A 7 24.03 5.31 -5.39
N ILE A 8 23.79 4.69 -6.55
CA ILE A 8 22.91 3.52 -6.65
C ILE A 8 23.56 2.32 -5.97
N THR A 9 24.81 2.01 -6.31
CA THR A 9 25.48 0.80 -5.80
C THR A 9 25.89 0.90 -4.33
N ASN A 10 26.27 2.07 -3.85
CA ASN A 10 26.72 2.26 -2.46
C ASN A 10 25.57 2.34 -1.45
N HIS A 11 24.34 2.53 -1.92
CA HIS A 11 23.16 2.69 -1.08
C HIS A 11 22.05 1.70 -1.48
N LEU A 12 22.43 0.57 -2.10
CA LEU A 12 21.49 -0.45 -2.58
C LEU A 12 20.62 -1.02 -1.45
N ASP A 13 21.21 -1.13 -0.26
CA ASP A 13 20.54 -1.51 0.98
C ASP A 13 19.44 -0.53 1.37
N ILE A 14 19.69 0.77 1.27
CA ILE A 14 18.70 1.81 1.57
C ILE A 14 17.54 1.76 0.56
N TRP A 15 17.86 1.57 -0.73
CA TRP A 15 16.84 1.52 -1.78
C TRP A 15 15.94 0.27 -1.67
N THR A 16 16.50 -0.87 -1.30
CA THR A 16 15.76 -2.15 -1.23
C THR A 16 15.10 -2.40 0.13
N ALA A 17 15.65 -1.88 1.23
CA ALA A 17 15.10 -2.08 2.57
C ALA A 17 14.00 -1.09 2.96
N SER A 18 13.95 0.09 2.34
CA SER A 18 12.91 1.09 2.63
C SER A 18 11.54 0.66 2.10
N ILE A 19 10.77 0.04 3.00
CA ILE A 19 9.48 -0.59 2.72
C ILE A 19 8.38 0.08 3.54
N GLU A 20 7.28 0.45 2.88
CA GLU A 20 6.09 1.01 3.51
C GLU A 20 4.89 0.07 3.40
N LYS A 21 4.00 0.11 4.40
CA LYS A 21 2.68 -0.54 4.30
C LYS A 21 1.76 0.28 3.41
N LYS A 22 1.13 -0.34 2.42
CA LYS A 22 -0.02 0.27 1.76
C LYS A 22 -1.19 0.35 2.74
N SER A 23 -1.73 1.54 2.97
CA SER A 23 -3.03 1.69 3.64
C SER A 23 -4.10 0.98 2.81
N SER A 24 -4.82 0.04 3.42
CA SER A 24 -5.83 -0.84 2.81
C SER A 24 -7.12 -0.14 2.32
N ALA A 25 -7.04 1.14 1.93
CA ALA A 25 -8.17 1.95 1.51
C ALA A 25 -8.43 1.96 -0.02
N GLY A 26 -7.75 1.12 -0.81
CA GLY A 26 -7.93 1.04 -2.27
C GLY A 26 -8.30 -0.36 -2.74
N ARG A 27 -9.42 -0.50 -3.46
CA ARG A 27 -9.72 -1.72 -4.24
C ARG A 27 -8.85 -1.72 -5.49
N GLY A 28 -7.67 -2.36 -5.41
CA GLY A 28 -6.83 -2.61 -6.58
C GLY A 28 -5.38 -2.97 -6.24
N SER A 29 -4.92 -4.11 -6.80
CA SER A 29 -3.58 -4.72 -6.74
C SER A 29 -3.25 -5.47 -5.44
N SER A 30 -2.88 -6.75 -5.62
CA SER A 30 -2.69 -7.83 -4.65
C SER A 30 -1.44 -7.72 -3.77
N LYS A 31 -0.64 -6.65 -3.89
CA LYS A 31 0.63 -6.51 -3.16
C LYS A 31 0.44 -5.66 -1.90
N LYS A 32 0.59 -6.30 -0.73
CA LYS A 32 0.45 -5.70 0.63
C LYS A 32 1.58 -4.71 1.00
N ILE A 33 2.60 -4.61 0.16
CA ILE A 33 3.87 -3.93 0.43
C ILE A 33 4.12 -2.85 -0.64
N ASN A 34 4.70 -1.71 -0.24
CA ASN A 34 5.19 -0.65 -1.12
C ASN A 34 6.71 -0.52 -0.97
N LEU A 35 7.49 -0.75 -2.03
CA LEU A 35 8.94 -0.57 -2.02
C LEU A 35 9.29 0.91 -2.21
N TYR A 36 9.23 1.68 -1.11
CA TYR A 36 9.38 3.14 -1.12
C TYR A 36 10.75 3.58 -1.65
N GLY A 37 11.84 2.93 -1.22
CA GLY A 37 13.19 3.26 -1.66
C GLY A 37 13.36 3.13 -3.17
N ILE A 38 12.94 2.00 -3.77
CA ILE A 38 13.01 1.80 -5.23
C ILE A 38 12.14 2.82 -5.96
N LYS A 39 10.94 3.14 -5.44
CA LYS A 39 10.11 4.20 -6.01
C LYS A 39 10.83 5.54 -6.03
N LYS A 40 11.49 5.93 -4.93
CA LYS A 40 12.29 7.16 -4.83
C LYS A 40 13.49 7.16 -5.78
N LEU A 41 14.12 6.01 -5.95
CA LEU A 41 15.21 5.84 -6.89
C LEU A 41 14.76 6.14 -8.34
N ARG A 42 13.58 5.65 -8.75
CA ARG A 42 13.00 5.97 -10.07
C ARG A 42 12.73 7.46 -10.25
N GLU A 43 12.15 8.10 -9.24
CA GLU A 43 11.90 9.55 -9.23
C GLU A 43 13.23 10.32 -9.38
N LEU A 44 14.27 9.92 -8.65
CA LEU A 44 15.60 10.52 -8.74
C LEU A 44 16.25 10.34 -10.12
N ILE A 45 16.17 9.14 -10.71
CA ILE A 45 16.71 8.88 -12.06
C ILE A 45 16.10 9.83 -13.08
N LEU A 46 14.78 10.02 -13.04
CA LEU A 46 14.08 10.95 -13.94
C LEU A 46 14.47 12.40 -13.66
N GLU A 47 14.56 12.80 -12.39
CA GLU A 47 14.95 14.16 -12.02
C GLU A 47 16.38 14.50 -12.50
N LEU A 48 17.32 13.56 -12.37
CA LEU A 48 18.69 13.72 -12.87
C LEU A 48 18.74 13.75 -14.40
N ALA A 49 17.87 12.99 -15.08
CA ALA A 49 17.74 13.00 -16.53
C ALA A 49 17.34 14.38 -17.05
N VAL A 50 16.28 14.97 -16.47
CA VAL A 50 15.73 16.27 -16.94
C VAL A 50 16.59 17.47 -16.54
N ARG A 51 17.50 17.30 -15.56
CA ARG A 51 18.51 18.30 -15.17
C ARG A 51 19.82 18.19 -15.95
N GLY A 52 19.96 17.16 -16.79
CA GLY A 52 21.21 16.87 -17.50
C GLY A 52 22.36 16.45 -16.58
N LYS A 53 22.04 15.91 -15.40
CA LYS A 53 23.02 15.34 -14.46
C LYS A 53 23.24 13.84 -14.67
N LEU A 54 22.40 13.18 -15.49
CA LEU A 54 22.41 11.72 -15.65
C LEU A 54 23.53 11.18 -16.55
N VAL A 55 23.87 11.89 -17.63
CA VAL A 55 24.86 11.45 -18.64
C VAL A 55 25.88 12.55 -18.93
N PRO A 56 27.06 12.20 -19.48
CA PRO A 56 28.04 13.19 -19.93
C PRO A 56 27.53 14.10 -21.02
N GLN A 57 27.75 15.42 -20.85
CA GLN A 57 27.70 16.37 -21.96
C GLN A 57 28.90 16.14 -22.88
N ASP A 58 28.66 16.09 -24.19
CA ASP A 58 29.71 16.06 -25.20
C ASP A 58 29.83 17.46 -25.85
N PRO A 59 30.96 18.17 -25.72
CA PRO A 59 31.17 19.46 -26.37
C PRO A 59 31.05 19.44 -27.90
N LYS A 60 31.14 18.25 -28.53
CA LYS A 60 30.98 18.07 -29.98
C LYS A 60 29.53 17.94 -30.40
N ASP A 61 28.59 17.77 -29.47
CA ASP A 61 27.18 17.70 -29.81
C ASP A 61 26.70 19.04 -30.38
N GLU A 62 25.82 18.95 -31.38
CA GLU A 62 25.15 20.12 -31.91
C GLU A 62 24.24 20.73 -30.82
N PRO A 63 24.45 22.00 -30.40
CA PRO A 63 23.75 22.57 -29.26
C PRO A 63 22.25 22.74 -29.55
N ALA A 64 21.43 22.74 -28.48
CA ALA A 64 19.98 22.86 -28.58
C ALA A 64 19.53 24.16 -29.27
N SER A 65 20.34 25.22 -29.24
CA SER A 65 20.08 26.46 -29.98
C SER A 65 20.00 26.26 -31.51
N VAL A 66 20.70 25.27 -32.05
CA VAL A 66 20.61 24.90 -33.47
C VAL A 66 19.33 24.09 -33.74
N LEU A 67 18.94 23.21 -32.81
CA LEU A 67 17.66 22.50 -32.88
C LEU A 67 16.48 23.48 -32.92
N LEU A 68 16.52 24.53 -32.10
CA LEU A 68 15.50 25.58 -32.10
C LEU A 68 15.39 26.31 -33.44
N LYS A 69 16.52 26.58 -34.11
CA LYS A 69 16.53 27.14 -35.46
C LYS A 69 15.90 26.18 -36.47
N LYS A 70 16.20 24.88 -36.39
CA LYS A 70 15.60 23.84 -37.25
C LYS A 70 14.09 23.74 -37.02
N ILE A 71 13.64 23.75 -35.77
CA ILE A 71 12.22 23.76 -35.39
C ILE A 71 11.52 24.98 -35.98
N ALA A 72 12.09 26.17 -35.83
CA ALA A 72 11.49 27.40 -36.35
C ALA A 72 11.35 27.38 -37.88
N ALA A 73 12.39 26.93 -38.58
CA ALA A 73 12.38 26.79 -40.04
C ALA A 73 11.34 25.77 -40.52
N GLU A 74 11.27 24.60 -39.87
CA GLU A 74 10.33 23.55 -40.24
C GLU A 74 8.88 23.97 -39.94
N LYS A 75 8.62 24.61 -38.80
CA LYS A 75 7.29 25.17 -38.50
C LYS A 75 6.87 26.22 -39.53
N ALA A 76 7.78 27.11 -39.93
CA ALA A 76 7.49 28.10 -40.97
C ALA A 76 7.12 27.44 -42.31
N ARG A 77 7.83 26.36 -42.68
CA ARG A 77 7.54 25.55 -43.87
C ARG A 77 6.16 24.89 -43.77
N LEU A 78 5.86 24.21 -42.68
CA LEU A 78 4.57 23.52 -42.46
C LEU A 78 3.38 24.49 -42.40
N ILE A 79 3.57 25.70 -41.87
CA ILE A 79 2.55 26.77 -41.89
C ILE A 79 2.30 27.23 -43.34
N LYS A 80 3.36 27.44 -44.12
CA LYS A 80 3.26 27.83 -45.53
C LYS A 80 2.57 26.75 -46.38
N GLU A 81 2.82 25.48 -46.06
CA GLU A 81 2.16 24.32 -46.68
C GLU A 81 0.71 24.10 -46.16
N GLY A 82 0.24 24.87 -45.19
CA GLY A 82 -1.11 24.73 -44.61
C GLY A 82 -1.32 23.49 -43.74
N LYS A 83 -0.25 22.74 -43.42
CA LYS A 83 -0.30 21.50 -42.63
C LYS A 83 -0.49 21.75 -41.14
N ILE A 84 0.01 22.89 -40.65
CA ILE A 84 -0.18 23.32 -39.25
C ILE A 84 -0.66 24.76 -39.18
N LYS A 85 -1.40 25.10 -38.13
CA LYS A 85 -1.83 26.48 -37.87
C LYS A 85 -0.72 27.26 -37.17
N LYS A 86 -0.62 28.56 -37.48
CA LYS A 86 0.27 29.48 -36.75
C LYS A 86 -0.17 29.56 -35.28
N GLN A 87 0.69 29.09 -34.37
CA GLN A 87 0.45 29.17 -32.94
C GLN A 87 0.64 30.61 -32.43
N LYS A 88 -0.09 30.97 -31.36
CA LYS A 88 0.09 32.26 -30.69
C LYS A 88 1.47 32.29 -30.05
N GLN A 89 2.21 33.37 -30.28
CA GLN A 89 3.50 33.56 -29.62
C GLN A 89 3.27 33.78 -28.12
N LEU A 90 3.97 32.98 -27.30
CA LEU A 90 3.95 33.11 -25.84
C LEU A 90 5.04 34.10 -25.40
N PRO A 91 4.91 34.69 -24.19
CA PRO A 91 5.95 35.54 -23.63
C PRO A 91 7.30 34.81 -23.53
N PRO A 92 8.42 35.54 -23.64
CA PRO A 92 9.75 35.01 -23.35
C PRO A 92 9.80 34.32 -21.98
N ILE A 93 10.66 33.32 -21.83
CA ILE A 93 10.85 32.61 -20.56
C ILE A 93 11.61 33.53 -19.61
N SER A 94 10.97 33.90 -18.50
CA SER A 94 11.58 34.73 -17.46
C SER A 94 12.49 33.91 -16.54
N ASP A 95 13.40 34.57 -15.82
CA ASP A 95 14.31 33.87 -14.88
C ASP A 95 13.56 33.19 -13.73
N LYS A 96 12.38 33.69 -13.35
CA LYS A 96 11.52 33.07 -12.33
C LYS A 96 10.92 31.72 -12.76
N GLU A 97 10.87 31.47 -14.07
CA GLU A 97 10.37 30.22 -14.64
C GLU A 97 11.48 29.18 -14.83
N LYS A 98 12.74 29.53 -14.56
CA LYS A 98 13.90 28.64 -14.67
C LYS A 98 14.17 27.99 -13.31
N PRO A 99 13.79 26.71 -13.11
CA PRO A 99 13.90 26.09 -11.79
C PRO A 99 15.34 25.78 -11.34
N PHE A 100 16.29 25.70 -12.28
CA PHE A 100 17.70 25.40 -12.02
C PHE A 100 18.59 25.88 -13.18
N GLU A 101 19.91 25.80 -13.00
CA GLU A 101 20.88 26.12 -14.05
C GLU A 101 21.04 24.96 -15.04
N LEU A 102 20.90 25.24 -16.34
CA LEU A 102 21.05 24.21 -17.37
C LEU A 102 22.53 23.92 -17.67
N PRO A 103 22.87 22.67 -18.04
CA PRO A 103 24.18 22.36 -18.60
C PRO A 103 24.48 23.16 -19.87
N LYS A 104 25.77 23.31 -20.17
CA LYS A 104 26.21 23.97 -21.40
C LYS A 104 25.65 23.24 -22.63
N GLY A 105 25.06 23.98 -23.55
CA GLY A 105 24.50 23.45 -24.80
C GLY A 105 23.02 23.13 -24.74
N TRP A 106 22.40 23.19 -23.56
CA TRP A 106 20.96 23.08 -23.38
C TRP A 106 20.27 24.45 -23.48
N GLU A 107 18.98 24.46 -23.79
CA GLU A 107 18.17 25.67 -23.86
C GLU A 107 16.83 25.47 -23.15
N TRP A 108 16.33 26.52 -22.48
CA TRP A 108 14.96 26.51 -21.94
C TRP A 108 13.95 26.74 -23.05
N VAL A 109 12.93 25.90 -23.13
CA VAL A 109 11.91 25.95 -24.19
C VAL A 109 10.51 25.79 -23.62
N ARG A 110 9.49 26.32 -24.30
CA ARG A 110 8.09 26.05 -23.95
C ARG A 110 7.57 24.85 -24.73
N PHE A 111 6.56 24.16 -24.19
CA PHE A 111 5.83 23.12 -24.93
C PHE A 111 5.29 23.63 -26.27
N ASN A 112 4.85 24.89 -26.32
CA ASN A 112 4.47 25.55 -27.57
C ASN A 112 5.55 25.44 -28.66
N ASP A 113 6.82 25.57 -28.30
CA ASP A 113 7.92 25.52 -29.27
C ASP A 113 8.11 24.10 -29.82
N LEU A 114 7.82 23.09 -29.01
CA LEU A 114 8.03 21.68 -29.32
C LEU A 114 6.86 21.00 -30.03
N PHE A 115 5.65 21.58 -29.97
CA PHE A 115 4.44 20.97 -30.55
C PHE A 115 4.18 21.49 -31.96
N ASN A 116 4.10 20.58 -32.94
CA ASN A 116 3.65 20.88 -34.29
C ASN A 116 2.13 21.04 -34.37
N SER A 117 1.39 20.23 -33.62
CA SER A 117 -0.06 20.30 -33.56
C SER A 117 -0.58 19.86 -32.18
N ILE A 118 -1.78 20.31 -31.84
CA ILE A 118 -2.51 19.90 -30.65
C ILE A 118 -4.01 19.91 -30.95
N PHE A 119 -4.68 18.78 -30.73
CA PHE A 119 -6.09 18.61 -31.07
C PHE A 119 -6.89 17.97 -29.94
N SER A 120 -8.11 18.48 -29.71
CA SER A 120 -9.10 17.85 -28.83
C SER A 120 -9.71 16.63 -29.48
N GLY A 121 -9.91 15.57 -28.70
CA GLY A 121 -10.68 14.40 -29.12
C GLY A 121 -12.18 14.61 -29.02
N GLY A 122 -12.92 13.52 -29.13
CA GLY A 122 -14.38 13.52 -29.06
C GLY A 122 -14.94 12.17 -28.61
N THR A 123 -16.10 12.23 -27.95
CA THR A 123 -16.89 11.05 -27.60
C THR A 123 -18.08 10.96 -28.56
N PRO A 124 -18.16 9.90 -29.40
CA PRO A 124 -19.38 9.62 -30.16
C PRO A 124 -20.53 9.32 -29.20
N SER A 125 -21.77 9.52 -29.66
CA SER A 125 -22.93 9.35 -28.77
C SER A 125 -22.94 7.97 -28.12
N LYS A 126 -22.93 7.93 -26.77
CA LYS A 126 -22.99 6.68 -26.00
C LYS A 126 -24.33 5.96 -26.10
N SER A 127 -25.39 6.67 -26.49
CA SER A 127 -26.71 6.06 -26.69
C SER A 127 -26.85 5.34 -28.03
N ASN A 128 -25.97 5.63 -28.99
CA ASN A 128 -26.00 4.97 -30.30
C ASN A 128 -25.01 3.79 -30.29
N THR A 129 -25.53 2.59 -30.08
CA THR A 129 -24.73 1.36 -30.00
C THR A 129 -23.97 1.05 -31.29
N THR A 130 -24.42 1.52 -32.45
CA THR A 130 -23.72 1.30 -33.74
C THR A 130 -22.35 1.99 -33.84
N TYR A 131 -22.06 2.91 -32.91
CA TYR A 131 -20.77 3.62 -32.85
C TYR A 131 -19.71 2.87 -32.04
N TRP A 132 -20.11 1.87 -31.24
CA TRP A 132 -19.26 1.19 -30.27
C TRP A 132 -19.01 -0.26 -30.69
N ASP A 133 -18.12 -0.94 -29.95
CA ASP A 133 -17.76 -2.35 -30.16
C ASP A 133 -17.21 -2.67 -31.56
N GLY A 134 -16.56 -1.67 -32.18
CA GLY A 134 -15.85 -1.82 -33.45
C GLY A 134 -14.39 -2.27 -33.29
N ASN A 135 -13.62 -2.07 -34.35
CA ASN A 135 -12.20 -2.48 -34.39
C ASN A 135 -11.21 -1.33 -34.09
N ILE A 136 -11.68 -0.10 -33.95
CA ILE A 136 -10.82 1.07 -33.73
C ILE A 136 -10.70 1.32 -32.23
N SER A 137 -9.48 1.20 -31.69
CA SER A 137 -9.19 1.54 -30.30
C SER A 137 -9.57 2.99 -30.00
N TRP A 138 -10.32 3.22 -28.92
CA TRP A 138 -10.75 4.53 -28.45
C TRP A 138 -10.23 4.81 -27.03
N ALA A 139 -9.18 5.63 -26.94
CA ALA A 139 -8.48 5.93 -25.71
C ALA A 139 -9.23 6.95 -24.83
N SER A 140 -9.23 6.64 -23.54
CA SER A 140 -9.76 7.47 -22.47
C SER A 140 -8.74 7.62 -21.34
N VAL A 141 -9.07 8.40 -20.31
CA VAL A 141 -8.22 8.58 -19.11
C VAL A 141 -7.90 7.26 -18.39
N LYS A 142 -8.71 6.22 -18.59
CA LYS A 142 -8.53 4.88 -18.01
C LYS A 142 -7.39 4.09 -18.66
N ASP A 143 -7.08 4.42 -19.90
CA ASP A 143 -6.06 3.75 -20.71
C ASP A 143 -4.67 4.38 -20.49
N LEU A 144 -4.61 5.64 -20.05
CA LEU A 144 -3.34 6.33 -19.78
C LEU A 144 -2.78 6.00 -18.38
N GLY A 145 -1.44 5.97 -18.32
CA GLY A 145 -0.65 5.82 -17.09
C GLY A 145 -0.38 4.37 -16.68
N LYS A 146 -0.71 3.39 -17.52
CA LYS A 146 -0.36 1.98 -17.33
C LYS A 146 0.93 1.61 -18.06
N GLU A 147 0.99 2.00 -19.33
CA GLU A 147 2.12 1.74 -20.23
C GLU A 147 2.50 3.04 -20.93
N ARG A 148 3.75 3.09 -21.42
CA ARG A 148 4.24 4.24 -22.22
C ARG A 148 3.57 4.29 -23.58
N TYR A 149 3.37 3.14 -24.21
CA TYR A 149 2.80 2.97 -25.54
C TYR A 149 1.43 2.32 -25.45
N ILE A 150 0.42 2.91 -26.08
CA ILE A 150 -0.92 2.34 -26.16
C ILE A 150 -1.09 1.73 -27.54
N SER A 151 -1.35 0.43 -27.59
CA SER A 151 -1.67 -0.32 -28.83
C SER A 151 -3.14 -0.76 -28.87
N SER A 152 -3.78 -0.91 -27.70
CA SER A 152 -5.18 -1.27 -27.54
C SER A 152 -5.79 -0.57 -26.34
N THR A 153 -7.10 -0.35 -26.37
CA THR A 153 -7.86 0.36 -25.34
C THR A 153 -9.01 -0.52 -24.82
N GLN A 154 -9.55 -0.15 -23.66
CA GLN A 154 -10.69 -0.85 -23.08
C GLN A 154 -11.94 -0.77 -23.97
N ASP A 155 -12.22 0.44 -24.47
CA ASP A 155 -13.37 0.70 -25.33
C ASP A 155 -12.91 0.81 -26.79
N LYS A 156 -13.73 0.34 -27.73
CA LYS A 156 -13.49 0.45 -29.18
C LYS A 156 -14.70 1.07 -29.87
N ILE A 157 -14.43 1.73 -31.00
CA ILE A 157 -15.47 2.36 -31.82
C ILE A 157 -15.44 1.82 -33.25
N THR A 158 -16.54 2.01 -33.95
CA THR A 158 -16.67 1.73 -35.39
C THR A 158 -16.15 2.92 -36.21
N GLU A 159 -15.92 2.72 -37.51
CA GLU A 159 -15.62 3.83 -38.42
C GLU A 159 -16.72 4.91 -38.42
N THR A 160 -17.98 4.49 -38.29
CA THR A 160 -19.12 5.40 -38.18
C THR A 160 -19.03 6.22 -36.90
N GLY A 161 -18.67 5.61 -35.78
CA GLY A 161 -18.42 6.31 -34.51
C GLY A 161 -17.27 7.32 -34.62
N LEU A 162 -16.18 6.94 -35.28
CA LEU A 162 -15.04 7.84 -35.52
C LEU A 162 -15.47 9.08 -36.32
N LYS A 163 -16.13 8.89 -37.46
CA LYS A 163 -16.59 9.96 -38.35
C LYS A 163 -17.59 10.91 -37.68
N ASN A 164 -18.45 10.41 -36.80
CA ASN A 164 -19.58 11.16 -36.24
C ASN A 164 -19.34 11.74 -34.84
N GLY A 165 -18.18 11.51 -34.22
CA GLY A 165 -17.97 12.05 -32.88
C GLY A 165 -16.60 11.86 -32.24
N SER A 166 -15.60 11.38 -32.97
CA SER A 166 -14.23 11.27 -32.44
C SER A 166 -13.19 11.80 -33.41
N ARG A 167 -11.91 11.68 -33.04
CA ARG A 167 -10.75 11.99 -33.88
C ARG A 167 -9.71 10.90 -33.73
N LEU A 168 -8.91 10.73 -34.78
CA LEU A 168 -7.82 9.77 -34.83
C LEU A 168 -6.50 10.50 -34.56
N ALA A 169 -5.72 10.00 -33.62
CA ALA A 169 -4.32 10.36 -33.44
C ALA A 169 -3.47 9.47 -34.35
N ASP A 170 -2.40 10.02 -34.91
CA ASP A 170 -1.46 9.21 -35.70
C ASP A 170 -0.61 8.33 -34.79
N LYS A 171 0.03 7.32 -35.38
CA LYS A 171 1.14 6.64 -34.70
C LYS A 171 2.20 7.67 -34.30
N ASP A 172 2.77 7.48 -33.11
CA ASP A 172 3.76 8.33 -32.46
C ASP A 172 3.24 9.72 -32.02
N ASP A 173 1.93 9.98 -32.11
CA ASP A 173 1.34 11.13 -31.43
C ASP A 173 1.26 10.88 -29.91
N LEU A 174 1.46 11.93 -29.13
CA LEU A 174 1.25 11.91 -27.69
C LEU A 174 -0.22 12.12 -27.33
N LEU A 175 -0.75 11.28 -26.45
CA LEU A 175 -2.06 11.46 -25.84
C LEU A 175 -1.89 12.05 -24.44
N ILE A 176 -2.22 13.33 -24.28
CA ILE A 176 -2.09 14.06 -23.01
C ILE A 176 -3.45 14.24 -22.36
N CYS A 177 -3.57 13.84 -21.09
CA CYS A 177 -4.77 14.05 -20.31
C CYS A 177 -4.89 15.50 -19.83
N THR A 178 -6.01 16.15 -20.14
CA THR A 178 -6.25 17.56 -19.77
C THR A 178 -7.38 17.75 -18.75
N ARG A 179 -8.11 16.69 -18.38
CA ARG A 179 -9.21 16.69 -17.41
C ARG A 179 -9.28 15.35 -16.68
N MET A 180 -9.74 15.31 -15.43
CA MET A 180 -9.98 14.09 -14.61
C MET A 180 -8.73 13.28 -14.21
N GLY A 181 -7.62 13.35 -14.96
CA GLY A 181 -6.39 12.61 -14.70
C GLY A 181 -5.13 13.38 -15.10
N LEU A 182 -5.04 14.64 -14.66
CA LEU A 182 -3.92 15.54 -14.98
C LEU A 182 -2.56 14.90 -14.68
N GLY A 183 -1.59 15.16 -15.56
CA GLY A 183 -0.26 14.54 -15.49
C GLY A 183 -0.16 13.18 -16.17
N LYS A 184 -1.28 12.56 -16.58
CA LYS A 184 -1.24 11.35 -17.40
C LYS A 184 -0.92 11.66 -18.86
N ILE A 185 -0.05 10.83 -19.45
CA ILE A 185 0.39 10.89 -20.84
C ILE A 185 0.66 9.47 -21.36
N ALA A 186 0.56 9.27 -22.67
CA ALA A 186 1.02 8.06 -23.35
C ALA A 186 1.35 8.37 -24.82
N ILE A 187 2.02 7.42 -25.49
CA ILE A 187 2.34 7.44 -26.92
C ILE A 187 1.37 6.51 -27.66
N ALA A 188 0.80 6.96 -28.77
CA ALA A 188 0.00 6.10 -29.63
C ALA A 188 0.91 5.15 -30.45
N ALA A 189 0.92 3.85 -30.13
CA ALA A 189 1.72 2.86 -30.85
C ALA A 189 1.15 2.56 -32.25
N THR A 190 -0.15 2.79 -32.40
CA THR A 190 -0.95 2.63 -33.61
C THR A 190 -1.91 3.82 -33.72
N PRO A 191 -2.51 4.09 -34.90
CA PRO A 191 -3.56 5.10 -34.99
C PRO A 191 -4.72 4.79 -34.04
N ILE A 192 -5.02 5.72 -33.14
CA ILE A 192 -5.95 5.51 -32.03
C ILE A 192 -6.94 6.66 -31.95
N ALA A 193 -8.23 6.35 -31.83
CA ALA A 193 -9.25 7.34 -31.57
C ALA A 193 -9.21 7.77 -30.10
N TYR A 194 -9.67 8.98 -29.74
CA TYR A 194 -9.53 9.46 -28.36
C TYR A 194 -10.66 10.40 -27.93
N ASN A 195 -10.94 10.41 -26.62
CA ASN A 195 -12.04 11.17 -26.03
C ASN A 195 -11.73 12.69 -25.87
N GLN A 196 -12.74 13.47 -25.47
CA GLN A 196 -12.63 14.93 -25.29
C GLN A 196 -11.74 15.38 -24.12
N ASP A 197 -11.44 14.49 -23.16
CA ASP A 197 -10.58 14.80 -22.01
C ASP A 197 -9.09 14.69 -22.38
N LEU A 198 -8.78 14.04 -23.51
CA LEU A 198 -7.44 13.89 -24.06
C LEU A 198 -7.16 14.91 -25.18
N LYS A 199 -5.88 15.24 -25.33
CA LYS A 199 -5.33 15.94 -26.50
C LYS A 199 -4.34 15.04 -27.22
N ALA A 200 -4.44 14.95 -28.54
CA ALA A 200 -3.37 14.41 -29.37
C ALA A 200 -2.39 15.53 -29.72
N VAL A 201 -1.10 15.27 -29.51
CA VAL A 201 -0.01 16.22 -29.75
C VAL A 201 1.04 15.58 -30.64
N LYS A 202 1.39 16.26 -31.73
CA LYS A 202 2.49 15.87 -32.60
C LYS A 202 3.72 16.68 -32.25
N LEU A 203 4.81 16.01 -31.88
CA LEU A 203 6.07 16.67 -31.56
C LEU A 203 6.82 17.11 -32.84
N THR A 204 7.76 18.04 -32.67
CA THR A 204 8.77 18.36 -33.68
C THR A 204 9.78 17.23 -33.83
N SER A 205 10.42 17.10 -35.00
CA SER A 205 11.42 16.06 -35.26
C SER A 205 12.74 16.23 -34.49
N CYS A 206 12.91 17.35 -33.78
CA CYS A 206 14.13 17.68 -33.04
C CYS A 206 14.05 17.30 -31.55
N ILE A 207 12.97 16.61 -31.15
CA ILE A 207 12.83 16.06 -29.81
C ILE A 207 12.52 14.57 -29.88
N ASN A 208 13.26 13.77 -29.13
CA ASN A 208 12.98 12.36 -28.95
C ASN A 208 11.70 12.20 -28.09
N ILE A 209 10.77 11.36 -28.53
CA ILE A 209 9.45 11.23 -27.91
C ILE A 209 9.53 10.64 -26.49
N ASP A 210 10.41 9.65 -26.26
CA ASP A 210 10.62 9.05 -24.94
C ASP A 210 11.32 10.04 -24.00
N PHE A 211 12.24 10.86 -24.51
CA PHE A 211 12.82 11.96 -23.72
C PHE A 211 11.74 12.94 -23.26
N PHE A 212 10.84 13.34 -24.16
CA PHE A 212 9.72 14.20 -23.79
C PHE A 212 8.80 13.53 -22.78
N LEU A 213 8.49 12.24 -22.95
CA LEU A 213 7.66 11.46 -22.04
C LEU A 213 8.27 11.40 -20.63
N ASN A 214 9.57 11.10 -20.54
CA ASN A 214 10.33 11.08 -19.28
C ASN A 214 10.38 12.47 -18.64
N THR A 215 10.45 13.53 -19.45
CA THR A 215 10.41 14.91 -18.93
C THR A 215 9.02 15.29 -18.45
N TYR A 216 7.98 14.90 -19.17
CA TYR A 216 6.61 15.21 -18.80
C TYR A 216 6.21 14.54 -17.49
N SER A 217 6.70 13.32 -17.21
CA SER A 217 6.38 12.58 -15.99
C SER A 217 6.95 13.21 -14.71
N THR A 218 7.98 14.06 -14.80
CA THR A 218 8.51 14.81 -13.65
C THR A 218 7.70 16.08 -13.34
N LEU A 219 6.87 16.53 -14.29
CA LEU A 219 6.12 17.78 -14.13
C LEU A 219 4.92 17.61 -13.22
N LYS A 220 4.82 18.51 -12.23
CA LYS A 220 3.64 18.63 -11.36
C LYS A 220 2.56 19.47 -12.06
N ILE A 221 1.78 18.84 -12.94
CA ILE A 221 0.71 19.51 -13.68
C ILE A 221 -0.43 19.91 -12.74
N LYS A 222 -0.61 21.22 -12.52
CA LYS A 222 -1.68 21.77 -11.67
C LYS A 222 -2.92 22.13 -12.47
N GLY A 223 -4.07 21.62 -12.05
CA GLY A 223 -5.37 21.93 -12.62
C GLY A 223 -6.11 23.05 -11.91
N THR A 224 -7.16 23.56 -12.56
CA THR A 224 -8.14 24.49 -12.01
C THR A 224 -9.55 23.90 -12.18
N GLY A 225 -10.47 24.21 -11.26
CA GLY A 225 -11.87 23.75 -11.30
C GLY A 225 -12.36 23.23 -9.95
N THR A 226 -13.63 23.51 -9.63
CA THR A 226 -14.27 23.13 -8.34
C THR A 226 -14.80 21.69 -8.32
N THR A 227 -15.31 21.19 -9.45
CA THR A 227 -15.89 19.82 -9.56
C THR A 227 -14.97 18.85 -10.30
N VAL A 228 -14.29 19.31 -11.36
CA VAL A 228 -13.31 18.53 -12.14
C VAL A 228 -12.10 19.42 -12.40
N ALA A 229 -10.95 19.05 -11.86
CA ALA A 229 -9.70 19.72 -12.17
C ALA A 229 -9.32 19.48 -13.64
N GLY A 230 -9.10 20.57 -14.37
CA GLY A 230 -8.62 20.55 -15.74
C GLY A 230 -7.53 21.57 -15.98
N ILE A 231 -6.79 21.40 -17.08
CA ILE A 231 -5.78 22.35 -17.54
C ILE A 231 -6.20 22.95 -18.88
N LYS A 232 -6.13 24.28 -19.00
CA LYS A 232 -6.39 24.96 -20.27
C LYS A 232 -5.25 24.70 -21.25
N GLN A 233 -5.55 24.68 -22.54
CA GLN A 233 -4.53 24.45 -23.58
C GLN A 233 -3.40 25.48 -23.50
N GLU A 234 -3.72 26.75 -23.25
CA GLU A 234 -2.71 27.82 -23.14
C GLU A 234 -1.78 27.60 -21.93
N GLN A 235 -2.33 27.07 -20.82
CA GLN A 235 -1.52 26.73 -19.65
C GLN A 235 -0.60 25.56 -19.96
N LEU A 236 -1.10 24.52 -20.65
CA LEU A 236 -0.29 23.36 -21.06
C LEU A 236 0.85 23.79 -21.99
N LEU A 237 0.55 24.59 -23.01
CA LEU A 237 1.54 25.11 -23.96
C LEU A 237 2.61 25.99 -23.30
N GLY A 238 2.31 26.56 -22.12
CA GLY A 238 3.19 27.43 -21.36
C GLY A 238 4.25 26.73 -20.51
N TYR A 239 4.15 25.41 -20.28
CA TYR A 239 5.15 24.69 -19.47
C TYR A 239 6.54 24.79 -20.09
N VAL A 240 7.53 24.96 -19.22
CA VAL A 240 8.94 25.19 -19.55
C VAL A 240 9.74 23.93 -19.22
N ILE A 241 10.57 23.48 -20.15
CA ILE A 241 11.50 22.35 -19.97
C ILE A 241 12.87 22.65 -20.55
N GLY A 242 13.90 21.96 -20.08
CA GLY A 242 15.23 22.00 -20.67
C GLY A 242 15.30 21.11 -21.91
N LEU A 243 15.77 21.66 -23.03
CA LEU A 243 16.01 20.93 -24.27
C LEU A 243 17.52 20.63 -24.39
N PRO A 244 17.94 19.35 -24.36
CA PRO A 244 19.31 18.95 -24.64
C PRO A 244 19.60 18.93 -26.15
N PRO A 245 20.90 18.89 -26.54
CA PRO A 245 21.33 18.38 -27.84
C PRO A 245 20.64 17.06 -28.23
N PHE A 246 20.34 16.88 -29.51
CA PHE A 246 19.53 15.73 -29.96
C PHE A 246 20.23 14.39 -29.74
N ALA A 247 21.56 14.36 -29.91
CA ALA A 247 22.37 13.17 -29.59
C ALA A 247 22.34 12.87 -28.08
N GLU A 248 22.41 13.89 -27.23
CA GLU A 248 22.33 13.73 -25.77
C GLU A 248 20.96 13.20 -25.33
N GLN A 249 19.86 13.63 -25.96
CA GLN A 249 18.52 13.09 -25.66
C GLN A 249 18.46 11.56 -25.79
N HIS A 250 19.07 10.98 -26.84
CA HIS A 250 19.11 9.53 -27.03
C HIS A 250 19.97 8.84 -25.96
N ARG A 251 21.10 9.43 -25.59
CA ARG A 251 21.96 8.90 -24.51
C ARG A 251 21.24 8.95 -23.16
N ILE A 252 20.48 10.01 -22.88
CA ILE A 252 19.65 10.12 -21.68
C ILE A 252 18.59 9.03 -21.68
N VAL A 253 17.83 8.86 -22.77
CA VAL A 253 16.78 7.83 -22.85
C VAL A 253 17.34 6.43 -22.63
N ALA A 254 18.43 6.07 -23.32
CA ALA A 254 19.09 4.78 -23.15
C ALA A 254 19.53 4.55 -21.70
N LYS A 255 20.06 5.58 -21.03
CA LYS A 255 20.49 5.46 -19.63
C LYS A 255 19.32 5.36 -18.65
N VAL A 256 18.24 6.10 -18.90
CA VAL A 256 17.00 5.97 -18.10
C VAL A 256 16.44 4.56 -18.24
N GLU A 257 16.37 4.01 -19.45
CA GLU A 257 15.87 2.65 -19.68
C GLU A 257 16.72 1.59 -18.97
N GLU A 258 18.05 1.69 -19.08
CA GLU A 258 19.00 0.81 -18.37
C GLU A 258 18.75 0.83 -16.85
N LEU A 259 18.65 2.01 -16.25
CA LEU A 259 18.49 2.15 -14.81
C LEU A 259 17.07 1.79 -14.32
N MET A 260 16.04 2.04 -15.14
CA MET A 260 14.67 1.62 -14.83
C MET A 260 14.54 0.10 -14.86
N ALA A 261 15.19 -0.57 -15.82
CA ALA A 261 15.25 -2.03 -15.86
C ALA A 261 15.98 -2.61 -14.64
N LEU A 262 17.07 -1.98 -14.19
CA LEU A 262 17.72 -2.35 -12.93
C LEU A 262 16.77 -2.19 -11.73
N CYS A 263 16.01 -1.09 -11.67
CA CYS A 263 15.01 -0.91 -10.62
C CYS A 263 13.91 -1.99 -10.66
N ASP A 264 13.46 -2.40 -11.86
CA ASP A 264 12.49 -3.49 -12.02
C ASP A 264 13.05 -4.82 -11.47
N GLN A 265 14.32 -5.13 -11.77
CA GLN A 265 15.00 -6.32 -11.25
C GLN A 265 15.14 -6.29 -9.73
N LEU A 266 15.54 -5.15 -9.15
CA LEU A 266 15.65 -4.99 -7.71
C LEU A 266 14.30 -5.12 -7.00
N GLU A 267 13.23 -4.62 -7.62
CA GLU A 267 11.87 -4.73 -7.10
C GLU A 267 11.42 -6.20 -7.09
N GLU A 268 11.62 -6.93 -8.18
CA GLU A 268 11.32 -8.36 -8.26
C GLU A 268 12.15 -9.18 -7.26
N GLU A 269 13.46 -8.94 -7.17
CA GLU A 269 14.35 -9.64 -6.24
C GLU A 269 13.95 -9.40 -4.78
N THR A 270 13.63 -8.15 -4.42
CA THR A 270 13.19 -7.78 -3.07
C THR A 270 11.88 -8.48 -2.71
N GLU A 271 10.91 -8.51 -3.62
CA GLU A 271 9.63 -9.20 -3.40
C GLU A 271 9.81 -10.72 -3.23
N ASN A 272 10.66 -11.32 -4.07
CA ASN A 272 10.99 -12.74 -3.99
C ASN A 272 11.69 -13.07 -2.67
N ASN A 273 12.63 -12.22 -2.23
CA ASN A 273 13.32 -12.37 -0.96
C ASN A 273 12.34 -12.32 0.22
N ILE A 274 11.44 -11.33 0.25
CA ILE A 274 10.41 -11.20 1.30
C ILE A 274 9.54 -12.46 1.33
N THR A 275 9.10 -12.94 0.16
CA THR A 275 8.22 -14.12 0.05
C THR A 275 8.93 -15.40 0.51
N ALA A 276 10.18 -15.59 0.10
CA ALA A 276 11.01 -16.71 0.51
C ALA A 276 11.26 -16.68 2.03
N HIS A 277 11.58 -15.50 2.58
CA HIS A 277 11.78 -15.30 4.01
C HIS A 277 10.53 -15.62 4.82
N GLN A 278 9.37 -15.12 4.39
CA GLN A 278 8.08 -15.44 5.01
C GLN A 278 7.79 -16.95 5.00
N THR A 279 8.09 -17.62 3.89
CA THR A 279 7.91 -19.07 3.75
C THR A 279 8.82 -19.82 4.72
N LEU A 280 10.11 -19.46 4.77
CA LEU A 280 11.08 -20.05 5.70
C LEU A 280 10.64 -19.91 7.16
N VAL A 281 10.26 -18.70 7.59
CA VAL A 281 9.78 -18.44 8.95
C VAL A 281 8.55 -19.28 9.27
N ASN A 282 7.57 -19.31 8.36
CA ASN A 282 6.36 -20.13 8.55
C ASN A 282 6.68 -21.61 8.69
N THR A 283 7.54 -22.16 7.84
CA THR A 283 7.93 -23.57 7.89
C THR A 283 8.69 -23.91 9.17
N LEU A 284 9.64 -23.07 9.60
CA LEU A 284 10.38 -23.29 10.84
C LEU A 284 9.46 -23.27 12.06
N LEU A 285 8.54 -22.31 12.10
CA LEU A 285 7.58 -22.18 13.20
C LEU A 285 6.55 -23.33 13.23
N ALA A 286 6.07 -23.77 12.06
CA ALA A 286 5.20 -24.94 11.97
C ALA A 286 5.93 -26.22 12.42
N THR A 287 7.20 -26.39 12.02
CA THR A 287 8.03 -27.52 12.44
C THR A 287 8.25 -27.52 13.96
N LEU A 288 8.39 -26.34 14.57
CA LEU A 288 8.49 -26.19 16.02
C LEU A 288 7.19 -26.68 16.70
N THR A 289 6.02 -26.25 16.24
CA THR A 289 4.73 -26.68 16.82
C THR A 289 4.46 -28.16 16.64
N ASP A 290 4.87 -28.73 15.51
CA ASP A 290 4.64 -30.14 15.15
C ASP A 290 5.69 -31.12 15.74
N SER A 291 6.59 -30.62 16.59
CA SER A 291 7.60 -31.43 17.27
C SER A 291 6.95 -32.57 18.07
N GLN A 292 7.41 -33.80 17.81
CA GLN A 292 6.80 -35.04 18.33
C GLN A 292 7.18 -35.35 19.78
N ASN A 293 8.36 -34.91 20.21
CA ASN A 293 8.88 -35.12 21.56
C ASN A 293 9.73 -33.92 22.02
N ALA A 294 10.18 -33.95 23.27
CA ALA A 294 10.94 -32.86 23.88
C ALA A 294 12.31 -32.64 23.22
N GLU A 295 12.98 -33.69 22.76
CA GLU A 295 14.29 -33.59 22.08
C GLU A 295 14.15 -32.92 20.71
N ASP A 296 13.14 -33.33 19.93
CA ASP A 296 12.81 -32.71 18.64
C ASP A 296 12.46 -31.23 18.82
N PHE A 297 11.67 -30.90 19.85
CA PHE A 297 11.32 -29.52 20.17
C PHE A 297 12.55 -28.69 20.54
N ALA A 298 13.42 -29.20 21.42
CA ALA A 298 14.64 -28.51 21.83
C ALA A 298 15.57 -28.25 20.62
N ARG A 299 15.71 -29.22 19.71
CA ARG A 299 16.50 -29.07 18.48
C ARG A 299 15.91 -28.03 17.53
N ASN A 300 14.59 -28.03 17.33
CA ASN A 300 13.91 -27.06 16.48
C ASN A 300 13.97 -25.65 17.07
N TRP A 301 13.82 -25.52 18.39
CA TRP A 301 13.97 -24.26 19.10
C TRP A 301 15.38 -23.70 18.99
N ALA A 302 16.41 -24.54 19.19
CA ALA A 302 17.81 -24.14 19.09
C ALA A 302 18.13 -23.52 17.72
N ARG A 303 17.61 -24.10 16.63
CA ARG A 303 17.78 -23.55 15.26
C ARG A 303 17.14 -22.17 15.09
N ILE A 304 15.95 -21.97 15.66
CA ILE A 304 15.24 -20.67 15.60
C ILE A 304 15.98 -19.64 16.45
N ALA A 305 16.44 -20.04 17.65
CA ALA A 305 17.17 -19.16 18.57
C ALA A 305 18.52 -18.72 18.00
N GLU A 306 19.25 -19.62 17.34
CA GLU A 306 20.54 -19.32 16.69
C GLU A 306 20.39 -18.28 15.55
N HIS A 307 19.24 -18.27 14.87
CA HIS A 307 18.97 -17.38 13.74
C HIS A 307 17.91 -16.31 14.04
N PHE A 308 17.62 -16.05 15.32
CA PHE A 308 16.48 -15.24 15.75
C PHE A 308 16.47 -13.84 15.10
N ASP A 309 17.61 -13.15 15.13
CA ASP A 309 17.75 -11.78 14.59
C ASP A 309 17.53 -11.71 13.07
N THR A 310 17.77 -12.82 12.36
CA THR A 310 17.55 -12.90 10.91
C THR A 310 16.12 -13.30 10.56
N LEU A 311 15.48 -14.13 11.39
CA LEU A 311 14.12 -14.64 11.17
C LEU A 311 13.05 -13.60 11.47
N PHE A 312 13.21 -12.83 12.54
CA PHE A 312 12.20 -11.89 13.03
C PHE A 312 12.44 -10.44 12.61
N THR A 313 12.69 -10.25 11.31
CA THR A 313 12.98 -8.95 10.67
C THR A 313 11.75 -8.26 10.10
N THR A 314 10.56 -8.87 10.19
CA THR A 314 9.31 -8.31 9.64
C THR A 314 8.19 -8.32 10.67
N GLU A 315 7.25 -7.37 10.57
CA GLU A 315 6.11 -7.34 11.49
C GLU A 315 5.23 -8.60 11.37
N ASP A 316 5.09 -9.15 10.15
CA ASP A 316 4.37 -10.40 9.91
C ASP A 316 5.03 -11.57 10.65
N SER A 317 6.35 -11.70 10.58
CA SER A 317 7.09 -12.73 11.33
C SER A 317 6.88 -12.63 12.84
N ILE A 318 6.84 -11.40 13.39
CA ILE A 318 6.56 -11.16 14.81
C ILE A 318 5.12 -11.55 15.16
N ILE A 319 4.14 -11.21 14.31
CA ILE A 319 2.73 -11.60 14.50
C ILE A 319 2.58 -13.12 14.54
N ILE A 320 3.26 -13.84 13.64
CA ILE A 320 3.24 -15.30 13.61
C ILE A 320 3.91 -15.84 14.88
N PHE A 321 5.06 -15.30 15.28
CA PHE A 321 5.75 -15.71 16.50
C PHE A 321 4.88 -15.58 17.76
N ARG A 322 4.15 -14.47 17.90
CA ARG A 322 3.19 -14.26 19.01
C ARG A 322 2.14 -15.37 19.05
N LYS A 323 1.60 -15.78 17.91
CA LYS A 323 0.64 -16.88 17.82
C LYS A 323 1.25 -18.20 18.27
N ILE A 324 2.50 -18.47 17.88
CA ILE A 324 3.23 -19.68 18.27
C ILE A 324 3.51 -19.70 19.77
N ILE A 325 3.91 -18.58 20.38
CA ILE A 325 4.09 -18.47 21.83
C ILE A 325 2.80 -18.90 22.56
N LEU A 326 1.64 -18.43 22.11
CA LEU A 326 0.34 -18.80 22.68
C LEU A 326 0.03 -20.30 22.49
N GLU A 327 0.36 -20.87 21.33
CA GLU A 327 0.18 -22.31 21.06
C GLU A 327 1.08 -23.17 21.95
N LEU A 328 2.35 -22.80 22.12
CA LEU A 328 3.31 -23.52 22.95
C LEU A 328 2.93 -23.44 24.44
N ALA A 329 2.40 -22.30 24.88
CA ALA A 329 1.86 -22.14 26.22
C ALA A 329 0.62 -23.02 26.46
N ALA A 330 -0.32 -23.04 25.51
CA ALA A 330 -1.55 -23.84 25.60
C ALA A 330 -1.30 -25.36 25.53
N SER A 331 -0.21 -25.78 24.88
CA SER A 331 0.16 -27.20 24.72
C SER A 331 1.15 -27.70 25.78
N GLY A 332 1.64 -26.85 26.68
CA GLY A 332 2.61 -27.21 27.71
C GLY A 332 4.03 -27.44 27.17
N LYS A 333 4.30 -27.00 25.94
CA LYS A 333 5.63 -27.06 25.30
C LYS A 333 6.51 -25.85 25.67
N LEU A 334 5.90 -24.73 26.08
CA LEU A 334 6.63 -23.54 26.55
C LEU A 334 7.11 -23.69 28.00
N VAL A 335 6.22 -24.18 28.87
CA VAL A 335 6.51 -24.56 30.25
C VAL A 335 5.86 -25.92 30.44
N ASN A 336 6.64 -26.91 30.86
CA ASN A 336 6.15 -28.26 31.08
C ASN A 336 5.01 -28.24 32.09
N PHE A 337 3.90 -28.88 31.74
CA PHE A 337 2.81 -29.08 32.68
C PHE A 337 3.24 -29.99 33.83
N ASP A 338 2.74 -29.68 35.02
CA ASP A 338 2.93 -30.53 36.17
C ASP A 338 2.09 -31.82 36.06
N VAL A 339 2.42 -32.82 36.87
CA VAL A 339 1.78 -34.15 36.85
C VAL A 339 0.27 -34.13 37.13
N SER A 340 -0.27 -33.06 37.70
CA SER A 340 -1.70 -32.92 37.97
C SER A 340 -2.48 -32.35 36.78
N ALA A 341 -1.79 -31.95 35.70
CA ALA A 341 -2.42 -31.34 34.55
C ALA A 341 -3.38 -32.30 33.84
N LYS A 342 -4.59 -31.81 33.61
CA LYS A 342 -5.66 -32.56 32.95
C LYS A 342 -6.37 -31.72 31.90
N LYS A 343 -6.93 -32.37 30.88
CA LYS A 343 -7.82 -31.69 29.93
C LYS A 343 -9.18 -31.47 30.60
N GLU A 344 -9.70 -30.25 30.47
CA GLU A 344 -11.00 -29.86 30.99
C GLU A 344 -11.73 -28.98 29.97
N LEU A 345 -13.05 -29.03 29.99
CA LEU A 345 -13.88 -28.13 29.20
C LEU A 345 -13.92 -26.74 29.85
N VAL A 346 -13.90 -25.68 29.06
CA VAL A 346 -14.02 -24.30 29.55
C VAL A 346 -15.25 -24.13 30.46
N LEU A 347 -16.35 -24.82 30.17
CA LEU A 347 -17.54 -24.86 31.03
C LEU A 347 -17.21 -25.22 32.50
N ASN A 348 -16.29 -26.15 32.71
CA ASN A 348 -15.88 -26.61 34.04
C ASN A 348 -14.91 -25.64 34.72
N LEU A 349 -14.31 -24.70 33.98
CA LEU A 349 -13.29 -23.78 34.45
C LEU A 349 -13.83 -22.37 34.78
N ILE A 350 -15.05 -22.08 34.35
CA ILE A 350 -15.68 -20.78 34.54
C ILE A 350 -16.65 -20.77 35.72
N SER A 351 -16.65 -19.68 36.48
CA SER A 351 -17.61 -19.40 37.56
C SER A 351 -18.84 -18.66 37.04
N PHE A 352 -18.72 -18.03 35.86
CA PHE A 352 -19.79 -17.27 35.21
C PHE A 352 -19.64 -17.28 33.69
N GLY A 353 -20.77 -17.28 32.98
CA GLY A 353 -20.82 -17.17 31.53
C GLY A 353 -20.75 -18.51 30.79
N PRO A 354 -20.51 -18.52 29.47
CA PRO A 354 -20.50 -17.35 28.59
C PRO A 354 -21.87 -16.68 28.54
N ARG A 355 -21.93 -15.37 28.80
CA ARG A 355 -23.18 -14.60 28.78
C ARG A 355 -23.09 -13.41 27.84
N ASN A 356 -24.05 -13.31 26.92
CA ASN A 356 -24.12 -12.24 25.93
C ASN A 356 -24.30 -10.87 26.59
N GLY A 357 -23.77 -9.85 25.90
CA GLY A 357 -23.99 -8.46 26.23
C GLY A 357 -25.35 -7.96 25.76
N MET A 358 -25.48 -6.64 25.70
CA MET A 358 -26.68 -5.95 25.23
C MET A 358 -26.27 -4.80 24.33
N SER A 359 -27.04 -4.57 23.26
CA SER A 359 -26.85 -3.43 22.35
C SER A 359 -28.03 -2.45 22.46
N PRO A 360 -28.01 -1.51 23.42
CA PRO A 360 -29.04 -0.50 23.57
C PRO A 360 -29.05 0.50 22.41
N LYS A 361 -30.12 1.29 22.33
CA LYS A 361 -30.18 2.46 21.45
C LYS A 361 -29.11 3.46 21.87
N VAL A 362 -28.25 3.83 20.92
CA VAL A 362 -27.13 4.76 21.12
C VAL A 362 -27.62 6.20 21.05
N VAL A 363 -26.98 7.08 21.82
CA VAL A 363 -27.28 8.52 21.86
C VAL A 363 -26.03 9.35 21.55
N ASN A 364 -26.22 10.57 21.07
CA ASN A 364 -25.14 11.46 20.64
C ASN A 364 -24.75 12.50 21.71
N TYR A 365 -25.35 12.45 22.90
CA TYR A 365 -25.01 13.30 24.05
C TYR A 365 -24.31 12.48 25.14
N LYS A 366 -23.58 13.16 26.02
CA LYS A 366 -22.83 12.53 27.11
C LYS A 366 -23.79 11.98 28.16
N THR A 367 -23.61 10.70 28.51
CA THR A 367 -24.31 10.01 29.60
C THR A 367 -23.31 9.29 30.51
N ASN A 368 -23.79 8.73 31.62
CA ASN A 368 -22.96 8.01 32.60
C ASN A 368 -22.59 6.59 32.17
N MET A 369 -23.22 6.07 31.11
CA MET A 369 -23.04 4.70 30.63
C MET A 369 -22.64 4.67 29.17
N LYS A 370 -21.71 3.77 28.83
CA LYS A 370 -21.27 3.54 27.46
C LYS A 370 -21.35 2.06 27.10
N VAL A 371 -21.65 1.77 25.84
CA VAL A 371 -21.51 0.43 25.25
C VAL A 371 -20.27 0.38 24.38
N LEU A 372 -19.46 -0.67 24.52
CA LEU A 372 -18.30 -0.91 23.67
C LEU A 372 -18.73 -1.25 22.23
N LYS A 373 -17.89 -0.89 21.26
CA LYS A 373 -17.93 -1.41 19.89
C LYS A 373 -17.04 -2.65 19.78
N LEU A 374 -17.18 -3.43 18.70
CA LEU A 374 -16.29 -4.57 18.44
C LEU A 374 -14.80 -4.17 18.40
N GLY A 375 -14.49 -3.03 17.76
CA GLY A 375 -13.14 -2.50 17.65
C GLY A 375 -12.44 -2.26 18.99
N ALA A 376 -13.18 -2.08 20.09
CA ALA A 376 -12.63 -1.87 21.43
C ALA A 376 -11.80 -3.03 21.95
N THR A 377 -11.96 -4.23 21.39
CA THR A 377 -11.25 -5.45 21.82
C THR A 377 -10.45 -6.11 20.70
N SER A 378 -10.45 -5.54 19.49
CA SER A 378 -9.81 -6.14 18.31
C SER A 378 -8.29 -5.99 18.27
N LYS A 379 -7.72 -5.04 19.02
CA LYS A 379 -6.29 -4.70 18.97
C LYS A 379 -5.43 -5.45 20.02
N GLY A 380 -6.02 -6.37 20.78
CA GLY A 380 -5.34 -7.06 21.89
C GLY A 380 -5.19 -6.23 23.17
N TYR A 381 -5.67 -4.99 23.18
CA TYR A 381 -5.84 -4.15 24.37
C TYR A 381 -7.25 -3.53 24.35
N LEU A 382 -7.68 -3.05 25.52
CA LEU A 382 -8.98 -2.39 25.66
C LEU A 382 -8.90 -0.94 25.18
N ASP A 383 -9.57 -0.62 24.07
CA ASP A 383 -9.69 0.74 23.54
C ASP A 383 -11.05 1.34 23.93
N LEU A 384 -11.10 2.07 25.05
CA LEU A 384 -12.34 2.67 25.56
C LEU A 384 -12.88 3.80 24.66
N THR A 385 -12.07 4.34 23.74
CA THR A 385 -12.53 5.35 22.78
C THR A 385 -13.47 4.75 21.74
N GLU A 386 -13.36 3.44 21.49
CA GLU A 386 -14.25 2.66 20.64
C GLU A 386 -15.54 2.27 21.39
N SER A 387 -16.28 3.29 21.83
CA SER A 387 -17.54 3.14 22.57
C SER A 387 -18.59 4.16 22.12
N LYS A 388 -19.84 3.98 22.55
CA LYS A 388 -20.96 4.89 22.28
C LYS A 388 -21.74 5.15 23.57
N TYR A 389 -22.25 6.37 23.75
CA TYR A 389 -23.12 6.70 24.88
C TYR A 389 -24.47 6.00 24.74
N ILE A 390 -25.02 5.58 25.87
CA ILE A 390 -26.36 5.01 25.97
C ILE A 390 -27.14 5.74 27.05
N ASP A 391 -28.43 5.96 26.80
CA ASP A 391 -29.34 6.52 27.79
C ASP A 391 -30.23 5.42 28.35
N LYS A 392 -29.57 4.49 29.05
CA LYS A 392 -30.21 3.36 29.70
C LYS A 392 -29.52 3.12 31.03
N GLU A 393 -30.31 3.12 32.08
CA GLU A 393 -29.84 2.77 33.41
C GLU A 393 -29.52 1.27 33.47
N ILE A 394 -28.33 0.95 33.96
CA ILE A 394 -27.85 -0.42 34.14
C ILE A 394 -27.56 -0.58 35.62
N ALA A 395 -28.22 -1.52 36.28
CA ALA A 395 -28.01 -1.72 37.71
C ALA A 395 -26.53 -2.05 38.03
N PRO A 396 -25.97 -1.58 39.17
CA PRO A 396 -24.56 -1.83 39.55
C PRO A 396 -24.15 -3.31 39.59
N GLU A 397 -25.08 -4.17 40.01
CA GLU A 397 -24.92 -5.62 40.10
C GLU A 397 -25.07 -6.35 38.76
N SER A 398 -25.52 -5.63 37.72
CA SER A 398 -25.74 -6.20 36.39
C SER A 398 -24.48 -6.86 35.84
N HIS A 399 -24.66 -8.04 35.26
CA HIS A 399 -23.59 -8.74 34.57
C HIS A 399 -23.07 -8.01 33.34
N LEU A 400 -23.80 -7.01 32.84
CA LEU A 400 -23.41 -6.23 31.67
C LEU A 400 -22.23 -5.29 31.96
N ARG A 401 -22.04 -4.88 33.22
CA ARG A 401 -20.93 -3.99 33.61
C ARG A 401 -19.60 -4.73 33.57
N LEU A 402 -18.56 -4.06 33.09
CA LEU A 402 -17.21 -4.61 33.05
C LEU A 402 -16.53 -4.46 34.41
N ARG A 403 -15.95 -5.56 34.88
CA ARG A 403 -15.19 -5.65 36.12
C ARG A 403 -13.82 -6.24 35.83
N GLU A 404 -12.90 -5.99 36.75
CA GLU A 404 -11.60 -6.66 36.76
C GLU A 404 -11.78 -8.18 36.66
N TRP A 405 -10.90 -8.83 35.90
CA TRP A 405 -10.86 -10.27 35.62
C TRP A 405 -12.01 -10.83 34.77
N ASP A 406 -12.88 -9.97 34.23
CA ASP A 406 -13.80 -10.36 33.16
C ASP A 406 -13.00 -10.71 31.89
N ILE A 407 -13.36 -11.79 31.20
CA ILE A 407 -12.84 -12.09 29.85
C ILE A 407 -13.97 -11.86 28.84
N LEU A 408 -13.76 -10.93 27.92
CA LEU A 408 -14.68 -10.68 26.81
C LEU A 408 -14.27 -11.51 25.60
N ILE A 409 -15.24 -12.12 24.92
CA ILE A 409 -15.05 -12.92 23.70
C ILE A 409 -15.94 -12.36 22.59
N GLN A 410 -15.38 -12.03 21.44
CA GLN A 410 -16.14 -11.59 20.28
C GLN A 410 -16.87 -12.79 19.66
N ARG A 411 -18.19 -12.80 19.75
CA ARG A 411 -18.99 -13.91 19.21
C ARG A 411 -19.41 -13.70 17.76
N GLY A 412 -19.31 -12.49 17.21
CA GLY A 412 -19.64 -12.23 15.82
C GLY A 412 -18.86 -11.04 15.27
N ASN A 413 -18.09 -11.27 14.22
CA ASN A 413 -17.24 -10.31 13.51
C ASN A 413 -16.78 -10.93 12.17
N SER A 414 -15.79 -10.34 11.47
CA SER A 414 -15.10 -11.00 10.35
C SER A 414 -14.27 -12.21 10.82
N SER A 415 -13.81 -13.01 9.85
CA SER A 415 -13.02 -14.23 10.09
C SER A 415 -11.85 -14.05 11.05
N ASP A 416 -11.13 -12.95 10.91
CA ASP A 416 -9.92 -12.69 11.69
C ASP A 416 -10.21 -12.41 13.17
N TYR A 417 -11.41 -11.92 13.49
CA TYR A 417 -11.76 -11.42 14.82
C TYR A 417 -12.75 -12.30 15.59
N VAL A 418 -13.51 -13.19 14.94
CA VAL A 418 -14.43 -14.09 15.65
C VAL A 418 -13.68 -15.04 16.57
N GLY A 419 -14.06 -15.05 17.85
CA GLY A 419 -13.37 -15.79 18.91
C GLY A 419 -12.21 -15.02 19.54
N CYS A 420 -11.88 -13.80 19.09
CA CYS A 420 -10.93 -12.94 19.79
C CYS A 420 -11.41 -12.71 21.21
N ASN A 421 -10.51 -12.87 22.16
CA ASN A 421 -10.79 -12.58 23.55
C ASN A 421 -9.87 -11.50 24.11
N LEU A 422 -10.34 -10.84 25.17
CA LEU A 422 -9.59 -9.82 25.89
C LEU A 422 -9.91 -9.92 27.38
N LEU A 423 -8.85 -10.00 28.20
CA LEU A 423 -8.93 -9.89 29.65
C LEU A 423 -9.07 -8.43 30.08
N ILE A 424 -10.02 -8.16 30.98
CA ILE A 424 -10.21 -6.86 31.60
C ILE A 424 -9.36 -6.79 32.88
N LYS A 425 -8.38 -5.87 32.91
CA LYS A 425 -7.43 -5.71 34.03
C LYS A 425 -7.81 -4.63 35.04
N ASP A 426 -8.98 -3.99 34.90
CA ASP A 426 -9.44 -2.94 35.81
C ASP A 426 -10.99 -2.83 35.81
N ASN A 427 -11.56 -2.11 36.78
CA ASN A 427 -12.99 -1.94 36.96
C ASN A 427 -13.56 -0.81 36.10
N PHE A 428 -14.10 -1.17 34.94
CA PHE A 428 -14.76 -0.23 34.02
C PHE A 428 -16.29 -0.23 34.19
N VAL A 429 -16.76 0.10 35.41
CA VAL A 429 -18.18 -0.04 35.76
C VAL A 429 -19.12 0.80 34.89
N SER A 430 -18.65 1.92 34.33
CA SER A 430 -19.43 2.78 33.40
C SER A 430 -19.55 2.21 31.98
N PHE A 431 -18.95 1.06 31.70
CA PHE A 431 -18.96 0.42 30.40
C PHE A 431 -19.72 -0.91 30.43
N ILE A 432 -20.49 -1.14 29.37
CA ILE A 432 -21.10 -2.43 29.04
C ILE A 432 -20.60 -2.94 27.70
N TYR A 433 -20.83 -4.21 27.40
CA TYR A 433 -20.43 -4.85 26.15
C TYR A 433 -21.65 -5.20 25.29
N PRO A 434 -21.51 -5.20 23.95
CA PRO A 434 -22.61 -5.42 23.02
C PRO A 434 -23.02 -6.90 22.96
N ASP A 435 -24.19 -7.16 22.38
CA ASP A 435 -24.73 -8.52 22.17
C ASP A 435 -23.87 -9.39 21.25
N LEU A 436 -22.96 -8.79 20.48
CA LEU A 436 -21.92 -9.45 19.67
C LEU A 436 -20.65 -9.80 20.45
N MET A 437 -20.66 -9.63 21.78
CA MET A 437 -19.65 -10.15 22.69
C MET A 437 -20.29 -11.02 23.78
N MET A 438 -19.51 -11.99 24.26
CA MET A 438 -19.80 -12.80 25.44
C MET A 438 -18.82 -12.45 26.55
N LYS A 439 -19.24 -12.69 27.79
CA LYS A 439 -18.39 -12.55 28.96
C LYS A 439 -18.32 -13.84 29.75
N ILE A 440 -17.13 -14.19 30.19
CA ILE A 440 -16.86 -15.30 31.13
C ILE A 440 -16.05 -14.79 32.33
N ARG A 441 -16.07 -15.55 33.43
CA ARG A 441 -15.15 -15.39 34.57
C ARG A 441 -14.60 -16.75 34.96
N ALA A 442 -13.31 -16.79 35.27
CA ALA A 442 -12.65 -18.00 35.75
C ALA A 442 -13.14 -18.37 37.18
N LYS A 443 -13.02 -19.65 37.55
CA LYS A 443 -13.13 -20.11 38.95
C LYS A 443 -11.86 -19.76 39.71
N GLU A 444 -11.93 -19.78 41.05
CA GLU A 444 -10.82 -19.38 41.93
C GLU A 444 -9.51 -20.15 41.69
N TYR A 445 -9.59 -21.43 41.32
CA TYR A 445 -8.42 -22.27 41.01
C TYR A 445 -7.89 -22.11 39.57
N VAL A 446 -8.48 -21.20 38.78
CA VAL A 446 -8.09 -20.92 37.39
C VAL A 446 -7.67 -19.45 37.29
N MET A 447 -6.43 -19.20 36.93
CA MET A 447 -5.92 -17.85 36.71
C MET A 447 -6.60 -17.24 35.47
N PRO A 448 -7.28 -16.07 35.58
CA PRO A 448 -7.97 -15.44 34.45
C PRO A 448 -7.06 -15.16 33.25
N GLU A 449 -5.82 -14.74 33.50
CA GLU A 449 -4.76 -14.51 32.52
C GLU A 449 -4.45 -15.78 31.74
N TYR A 450 -4.25 -16.89 32.45
CA TYR A 450 -3.98 -18.19 31.83
C TYR A 450 -5.15 -18.62 30.93
N LEU A 451 -6.39 -18.50 31.42
CA LEU A 451 -7.56 -18.87 30.62
C LEU A 451 -7.70 -17.98 29.38
N SER A 452 -7.52 -16.66 29.49
CA SER A 452 -7.56 -15.73 28.37
C SER A 452 -6.49 -16.06 27.32
N LEU A 453 -5.28 -16.37 27.77
CA LEU A 453 -4.14 -16.75 26.94
C LEU A 453 -4.41 -18.03 26.16
N VAL A 454 -4.87 -19.09 26.84
CA VAL A 454 -5.16 -20.36 26.18
C VAL A 454 -6.31 -20.21 25.18
N LEU A 455 -7.36 -19.44 25.51
CA LEU A 455 -8.43 -19.14 24.56
C LEU A 455 -7.96 -18.31 23.35
N ALA A 456 -6.84 -17.59 23.47
CA ALA A 456 -6.22 -16.84 22.38
C ALA A 456 -5.29 -17.69 21.51
N SER A 457 -4.97 -18.92 21.93
CA SER A 457 -4.12 -19.84 21.14
C SER A 457 -4.73 -20.16 19.77
N PRO A 458 -3.89 -20.35 18.73
CA PRO A 458 -4.34 -20.78 17.40
C PRO A 458 -5.28 -21.98 17.42
N SER A 459 -4.95 -23.04 18.16
CA SER A 459 -5.77 -24.25 18.24
C SER A 459 -7.14 -24.00 18.85
N SER A 460 -7.24 -23.19 19.91
CA SER A 460 -8.54 -22.80 20.49
C SER A 460 -9.37 -21.95 19.53
N ARG A 461 -8.73 -21.01 18.85
CA ARG A 461 -9.38 -20.14 17.86
C ARG A 461 -9.88 -20.92 16.66
N GLU A 462 -9.11 -21.88 16.18
CA GLU A 462 -9.50 -22.74 15.06
C GLU A 462 -10.65 -23.67 15.44
N LYS A 463 -10.64 -24.26 16.64
CA LYS A 463 -11.79 -25.04 17.15
C LYS A 463 -13.08 -24.21 17.22
N MET A 464 -12.98 -22.95 17.68
CA MET A 464 -14.13 -22.03 17.67
C MET A 464 -14.60 -21.73 16.24
N TRP A 465 -13.65 -21.53 15.31
CA TRP A 465 -13.93 -21.25 13.91
C TRP A 465 -14.64 -22.40 13.21
N GLN A 466 -14.14 -23.63 13.35
CA GLN A 466 -14.72 -24.83 12.71
C GLN A 466 -16.17 -25.10 13.17
N GLN A 467 -16.55 -24.63 14.36
CA GLN A 467 -17.89 -24.78 14.93
C GLN A 467 -18.75 -23.51 14.81
N MET A 468 -18.37 -22.57 13.95
CA MET A 468 -19.15 -21.36 13.71
C MET A 468 -20.49 -21.66 13.04
N THR A 469 -21.44 -20.75 13.22
CA THR A 469 -22.79 -20.81 12.65
C THR A 469 -23.08 -19.54 11.85
N GLY A 470 -23.80 -19.66 10.74
CA GLY A 470 -24.17 -18.54 9.85
C GLY A 470 -23.81 -18.80 8.38
N THR A 471 -24.69 -18.41 7.46
CA THR A 471 -24.61 -18.70 6.02
C THR A 471 -23.89 -17.64 5.18
N SER A 472 -23.40 -16.54 5.77
CA SER A 472 -22.65 -15.51 5.06
C SER A 472 -21.20 -15.45 5.51
N GLU A 473 -20.26 -15.56 4.58
CA GLU A 473 -18.81 -15.39 4.81
C GLU A 473 -18.45 -14.03 5.46
N SER A 474 -19.36 -13.05 5.42
CA SER A 474 -19.11 -11.68 5.91
C SER A 474 -19.30 -11.46 7.42
N MET A 475 -20.00 -12.35 8.15
CA MET A 475 -20.23 -12.18 9.60
C MET A 475 -20.47 -13.53 10.33
N PRO A 476 -19.45 -14.38 10.42
CA PRO A 476 -19.51 -15.63 11.18
C PRO A 476 -19.87 -15.40 12.66
N LYS A 477 -20.58 -16.36 13.28
CA LYS A 477 -20.94 -16.29 14.70
C LYS A 477 -20.66 -17.57 15.45
N ILE A 478 -20.13 -17.47 16.66
CA ILE A 478 -19.98 -18.58 17.60
C ILE A 478 -21.07 -18.55 18.67
N THR A 479 -21.50 -19.73 19.11
CA THR A 479 -22.53 -19.88 20.13
C THR A 479 -21.91 -20.08 21.52
N LYS A 480 -22.72 -19.96 22.57
CA LYS A 480 -22.29 -20.20 23.95
C LYS A 480 -21.69 -21.60 24.10
N LYS A 481 -22.34 -22.60 23.49
CA LYS A 481 -21.91 -24.01 23.51
C LYS A 481 -20.52 -24.20 22.88
N VAL A 482 -20.20 -23.44 21.83
CA VAL A 482 -18.87 -23.52 21.19
C VAL A 482 -17.78 -23.14 22.19
N VAL A 483 -17.95 -22.03 22.92
CA VAL A 483 -17.00 -21.58 23.94
C VAL A 483 -16.92 -22.57 25.10
N GLU A 484 -18.07 -23.06 25.58
CA GLU A 484 -18.15 -24.03 26.68
C GLU A 484 -17.43 -25.35 26.38
N ASN A 485 -17.48 -25.80 25.12
CA ASN A 485 -16.93 -27.08 24.66
C ASN A 485 -15.45 -27.00 24.26
N ILE A 486 -14.80 -25.84 24.34
CA ILE A 486 -13.36 -25.78 24.11
C ILE A 486 -12.65 -26.55 25.22
N GLU A 487 -11.83 -27.52 24.82
CA GLU A 487 -10.97 -28.27 25.72
C GLU A 487 -9.64 -27.54 25.90
N VAL A 488 -9.24 -27.34 27.16
CA VAL A 488 -7.97 -26.73 27.52
C VAL A 488 -7.27 -27.58 28.58
N TRP A 489 -5.94 -27.53 28.62
CA TRP A 489 -5.18 -28.13 29.72
C TRP A 489 -5.31 -27.25 30.97
N LEU A 490 -5.53 -27.87 32.12
CA LEU A 490 -5.56 -27.23 33.43
C LEU A 490 -4.43 -27.80 34.30
N PRO A 491 -3.25 -27.15 34.33
CA PRO A 491 -2.22 -27.45 35.31
C PRO A 491 -2.55 -26.79 36.66
N ASN A 492 -1.72 -27.04 37.68
CA ASN A 492 -1.90 -26.39 38.98
C ASN A 492 -1.70 -24.86 38.90
N TYR A 493 -2.16 -24.14 39.92
CA TYR A 493 -2.15 -22.67 39.91
C TYR A 493 -0.74 -22.06 39.80
N ASP A 494 0.28 -22.69 40.38
CA ASP A 494 1.67 -22.22 40.30
C ASP A 494 2.26 -22.39 38.89
N THR A 495 1.96 -23.50 38.23
CA THR A 495 2.31 -23.74 36.83
C THR A 495 1.60 -22.74 35.92
N GLN A 496 0.30 -22.47 36.14
CA GLN A 496 -0.45 -21.44 35.39
C GLN A 496 0.24 -20.06 35.50
N ARG A 497 0.61 -19.65 36.73
CA ARG A 497 1.34 -18.39 36.97
C ARG A 497 2.68 -18.35 36.24
N THR A 498 3.42 -19.46 36.23
CA THR A 498 4.70 -19.58 35.54
C THR A 498 4.54 -19.44 34.02
N ILE A 499 3.50 -20.07 33.44
CA ILE A 499 3.16 -19.94 32.02
C ILE A 499 2.85 -18.49 31.66
N VAL A 500 1.98 -17.84 32.44
CA VAL A 500 1.59 -16.44 32.21
C VAL A 500 2.81 -15.53 32.26
N ALA A 501 3.65 -15.64 33.29
CA ALA A 501 4.86 -14.84 33.42
C ALA A 501 5.81 -15.01 32.23
N LYS A 502 6.00 -16.25 31.75
CA LYS A 502 6.88 -16.52 30.59
C LYS A 502 6.30 -15.96 29.29
N VAL A 503 4.99 -16.03 29.10
CA VAL A 503 4.34 -15.48 27.91
C VAL A 503 4.38 -13.96 27.93
N ASP A 504 4.15 -13.32 29.08
CA ASP A 504 4.26 -11.87 29.22
C ASP A 504 5.68 -11.37 28.90
N GLU A 505 6.71 -12.07 29.37
CA GLU A 505 8.12 -11.79 29.04
C GLU A 505 8.36 -11.83 27.52
N LEU A 506 7.93 -12.90 26.85
CA LEU A 506 8.13 -13.08 25.41
C LEU A 506 7.29 -12.08 24.58
N MET A 507 6.07 -11.78 25.03
CA MET A 507 5.21 -10.79 24.39
C MET A 507 5.79 -9.37 24.50
N ALA A 508 6.45 -9.05 25.63
CA ALA A 508 7.18 -7.79 25.80
C ALA A 508 8.38 -7.69 24.85
N LEU A 509 9.14 -8.77 24.68
CA LEU A 509 10.22 -8.84 23.67
C LEU A 509 9.67 -8.63 22.25
N CYS A 510 8.53 -9.23 21.91
CA CYS A 510 7.88 -9.02 20.61
C CYS A 510 7.51 -7.54 20.37
N GLU A 511 7.02 -6.84 21.39
CA GLU A 511 6.71 -5.40 21.28
C GLU A 511 7.98 -4.56 21.11
N GLN A 512 9.07 -4.90 21.82
CA GLN A 512 10.37 -4.21 21.64
C GLN A 512 10.92 -4.39 20.22
N LEU A 513 10.89 -5.61 19.69
CA LEU A 513 11.31 -5.91 18.31
C LEU A 513 10.47 -5.12 17.30
N LYS A 514 9.16 -5.08 17.52
CA LYS A 514 8.24 -4.32 16.67
C LYS A 514 8.56 -2.81 16.69
N SER A 515 8.85 -2.23 17.85
CA SER A 515 9.25 -0.82 17.95
C SER A 515 10.53 -0.54 17.18
N ARG A 516 11.57 -1.36 17.40
CA ARG A 516 12.87 -1.23 16.70
C ARG A 516 12.71 -1.34 15.19
N LEU A 517 11.88 -2.27 14.71
CA LEU A 517 11.62 -2.42 13.28
C LEU A 517 10.93 -1.18 12.69
N SER A 518 9.94 -0.63 13.40
CA SER A 518 9.25 0.59 12.97
C SER A 518 10.19 1.82 12.94
N GLU A 519 11.08 1.92 13.91
CA GLU A 519 12.11 2.98 13.97
C GLU A 519 13.09 2.84 12.80
N ALA A 520 13.62 1.63 12.57
CA ALA A 520 14.53 1.33 11.47
C ALA A 520 13.90 1.66 10.10
N GLN A 521 12.63 1.27 9.88
CA GLN A 521 11.90 1.59 8.65
C GLN A 521 11.77 3.11 8.44
N THR A 522 11.46 3.85 9.52
CA THR A 522 11.34 5.32 9.47
C THR A 522 12.68 5.95 9.09
N ILE A 523 13.77 5.50 9.70
CA ILE A 523 15.13 5.96 9.41
C ILE A 523 15.51 5.67 7.95
N GLN A 524 15.21 4.47 7.44
CA GLN A 524 15.50 4.10 6.06
C GLN A 524 14.75 4.97 5.05
N SER A 525 13.48 5.27 5.29
CA SER A 525 12.72 6.19 4.42
C SER A 525 13.30 7.61 4.46
N GLN A 526 13.70 8.11 5.64
CA GLN A 526 14.34 9.42 5.77
C GLN A 526 15.70 9.47 5.07
N LEU A 527 16.50 8.40 5.15
CA LEU A 527 17.77 8.29 4.45
C LEU A 527 17.57 8.25 2.93
N ALA A 528 16.58 7.51 2.44
CA ALA A 528 16.24 7.50 1.03
C ALA A 528 15.87 8.92 0.54
N ASP A 529 15.06 9.66 1.29
CA ASP A 529 14.73 11.06 0.96
C ASP A 529 15.96 11.98 0.98
N ALA A 530 16.83 11.85 2.00
CA ALA A 530 18.06 12.64 2.09
C ALA A 530 19.03 12.37 0.93
N LEU A 531 19.15 11.10 0.48
CA LEU A 531 19.95 10.75 -0.69
C LEU A 531 19.41 11.36 -1.97
N VAL A 532 18.08 11.40 -2.13
CA VAL A 532 17.44 12.09 -3.26
C VAL A 532 17.76 13.58 -3.22
N GLU A 533 17.58 14.24 -2.08
CA GLU A 533 17.86 15.67 -1.93
C GLU A 533 19.33 16.01 -2.22
N GLN A 534 20.27 15.23 -1.68
CA GLN A 534 21.70 15.42 -1.87
C GLN A 534 22.12 15.24 -3.34
N ALA A 535 21.53 14.27 -4.04
CA ALA A 535 21.85 14.01 -5.45
C ALA A 535 21.30 15.09 -6.39
N VAL A 536 20.19 15.73 -6.00
CA VAL A 536 19.48 16.73 -6.80
C VAL A 536 20.05 18.14 -6.61
N ALA A 537 20.55 18.45 -5.41
CA ALA A 537 21.38 19.64 -5.13
C ALA A 537 22.54 19.73 -6.13
#